data_AF-A0A7S1TVJ0-F1
#
_entry.id   AF-A0A7S1TVJ0-F1
#
_cell.length_a   1.000
_cell.length_b   1.000
_cell.length_c   1.000
_cell.angle_alpha   90.00
_cell.angle_beta   90.00
_cell.angle_gamma   90.00
#
_symmetry.space_group_name_H-M   'P 1'
#
loop_
_entity.id
_entity.type
_entity.pdbx_description
1 polymer ?
#
loop_
_entity_poly.entity_id
_entity_poly.type
_entity_poly.pdbx_seq_one_letter_code
_entity_poly.pdbx_strand_id
1 'polypeptide(L)'
;PLGQNAKRAEVAKEEAAEDVRLMEEYKAKLEREDLERKRAFEKRMERYEAYGRLWADKGAGKKQREEELRIERVILREAKKKEDADIERERRDKEYLRTTALSIAASNKNLMEEKRRRMKEEHDASMIYAMSFRGEGEQYVAAERARAAARREEAKKHAAFLKEQIEGDRQRRQAVEMSDAERSVNREVLRKVKEDPEMVSRIQARLTYERPAAQKVSNIFL
;
A
#
# COMPACT_ATOMS: atom_id res chain seq x y z
N PRO A 1 21.88 148.08 3.99
CA PRO A 1 22.19 146.65 4.30
C PRO A 1 20.96 145.70 4.25
N LEU A 2 20.05 145.85 3.27
CA LEU A 2 18.89 144.93 3.08
C LEU A 2 18.77 144.39 1.64
N GLY A 3 19.36 145.04 0.63
CA GLY A 3 19.27 144.61 -0.77
C GLY A 3 20.24 143.50 -1.22
N GLN A 4 21.33 143.25 -0.47
CA GLN A 4 22.29 142.17 -0.81
C GLN A 4 21.81 140.79 -0.32
N ASN A 5 21.04 140.72 0.76
CA ASN A 5 20.48 139.46 1.26
C ASN A 5 19.31 138.96 0.40
N ALA A 6 18.51 139.87 -0.16
CA ALA A 6 17.42 139.51 -1.08
C ALA A 6 17.94 138.92 -2.41
N LYS A 7 18.98 139.52 -3.00
CA LYS A 7 19.61 138.99 -4.23
C LYS A 7 20.28 137.63 -4.04
N ARG A 8 20.91 137.39 -2.88
CA ARG A 8 21.44 136.06 -2.54
C ARG A 8 20.34 135.01 -2.36
N ALA A 9 19.17 135.40 -1.85
CA ALA A 9 18.04 134.49 -1.71
C ALA A 9 17.35 134.16 -3.04
N GLU A 10 17.36 135.07 -4.03
CA GLU A 10 16.89 134.77 -5.39
C GLU A 10 17.85 133.85 -6.14
N VAL A 11 19.17 134.12 -6.10
CA VAL A 11 20.18 133.24 -6.70
C VAL A 11 20.14 131.84 -6.08
N ALA A 12 20.00 131.73 -4.75
CA ALA A 12 19.87 130.43 -4.09
C ALA A 12 18.58 129.67 -4.46
N LYS A 13 17.51 130.37 -4.85
CA LYS A 13 16.27 129.74 -5.35
C LYS A 13 16.43 129.25 -6.79
N GLU A 14 17.14 130.01 -7.62
CA GLU A 14 17.47 129.61 -8.99
C GLU A 14 18.43 128.41 -9.01
N GLU A 15 19.49 128.44 -8.19
CA GLU A 15 20.42 127.32 -8.01
C GLU A 15 19.70 126.07 -7.48
N ALA A 16 18.81 126.21 -6.49
CA ALA A 16 18.01 125.08 -5.99
C ALA A 16 17.04 124.53 -7.04
N ALA A 17 16.48 125.37 -7.92
CA ALA A 17 15.61 124.93 -9.01
C ALA A 17 16.40 124.21 -10.12
N GLU A 18 17.61 124.68 -10.42
CA GLU A 18 18.53 124.02 -11.34
C GLU A 18 19.03 122.67 -10.79
N ASP A 19 19.33 122.59 -9.49
CA ASP A 19 19.69 121.34 -8.83
C ASP A 19 18.56 120.30 -8.88
N VAL A 20 17.32 120.72 -8.64
CA VAL A 20 16.13 119.84 -8.74
C VAL A 20 15.97 119.35 -10.17
N ARG A 21 16.09 120.22 -11.17
CA ARG A 21 16.02 119.84 -12.58
C ARG A 21 17.12 118.85 -12.96
N LEU A 22 18.36 119.08 -12.51
CA LEU A 22 19.48 118.20 -12.78
C LEU A 22 19.28 116.82 -12.14
N MET A 23 18.70 116.77 -10.93
CA MET A 23 18.34 115.51 -10.27
C MET A 23 17.24 114.76 -11.01
N GLU A 24 16.23 115.44 -11.55
CA GLU A 24 15.18 114.83 -12.37
C GLU A 24 15.72 114.27 -13.68
N GLU A 25 16.61 115.02 -14.36
CA GLU A 25 17.28 114.56 -15.58
C GLU A 25 18.16 113.33 -15.30
N TYR A 26 18.88 113.31 -14.18
CA TYR A 26 19.68 112.15 -13.76
C TYR A 26 18.81 110.93 -13.42
N LYS A 27 17.70 111.13 -12.71
CA LYS A 27 16.74 110.07 -12.40
C LYS A 27 16.14 109.47 -13.67
N ALA A 28 15.73 110.31 -14.63
CA ALA A 28 15.20 109.85 -15.91
C ALA A 28 16.25 109.08 -16.73
N LYS A 29 17.52 109.47 -16.65
CA LYS A 29 18.62 108.72 -17.26
C LYS A 29 18.79 107.34 -16.63
N LEU A 30 18.79 107.25 -15.29
CA LEU A 30 18.88 105.97 -14.58
C LEU A 30 17.69 105.05 -14.91
N GLU A 31 16.46 105.58 -14.96
CA GLU A 31 15.28 104.80 -15.34
C GLU A 31 15.37 104.25 -16.77
N ARG A 32 15.92 105.03 -17.71
CA ARG A 32 16.18 104.56 -19.09
C ARG A 32 17.22 103.45 -19.12
N GLU A 33 18.34 103.62 -18.41
CA GLU A 33 19.39 102.59 -18.32
C GLU A 33 18.88 101.30 -17.69
N ASP A 34 18.05 101.39 -16.65
CA ASP A 34 17.46 100.21 -16.02
C ASP A 34 16.41 99.52 -16.90
N LEU A 35 15.61 100.27 -17.65
CA LEU A 35 14.70 99.71 -18.65
C LEU A 35 15.46 99.01 -19.79
N GLU A 36 16.57 99.58 -20.25
CA GLU A 36 17.43 98.97 -21.26
C GLU A 36 18.08 97.68 -20.73
N ARG A 37 18.58 97.69 -19.49
CA ARG A 37 19.13 96.48 -18.83
C ARG A 37 18.07 95.39 -18.70
N LYS A 38 16.85 95.73 -18.25
CA LYS A 38 15.73 94.78 -18.15
C LYS A 38 15.38 94.19 -19.52
N ARG A 39 15.21 95.02 -20.53
CA ARG A 39 14.95 94.55 -21.92
C ARG A 39 16.07 93.70 -22.48
N ALA A 40 17.33 94.01 -22.19
CA ALA A 40 18.47 93.20 -22.61
C ALA A 40 18.53 91.86 -21.87
N PHE A 41 18.10 91.81 -20.62
CA PHE A 41 17.96 90.56 -19.86
C PHE A 41 16.80 89.71 -20.38
N GLU A 42 15.63 90.30 -20.59
CA GLU A 42 14.46 89.64 -21.18
C GLU A 42 14.80 89.02 -22.54
N LYS A 43 15.45 89.77 -23.44
CA LYS A 43 15.91 89.25 -24.73
C LYS A 43 16.91 88.09 -24.61
N ARG A 44 17.74 88.07 -23.56
CA ARG A 44 18.63 86.92 -23.29
C ARG A 44 17.84 85.70 -22.83
N MET A 45 16.89 85.90 -21.92
CA MET A 45 16.02 84.82 -21.44
C MET A 45 15.18 84.21 -22.56
N GLU A 46 14.56 85.05 -23.40
CA GLU A 46 13.80 84.59 -24.57
C GLU A 46 14.66 83.75 -25.53
N ARG A 47 15.92 84.13 -25.75
CA ARG A 47 16.86 83.33 -26.57
C ARG A 47 17.13 81.97 -25.93
N TYR A 48 17.39 81.92 -24.62
CA TYR A 48 17.63 80.66 -23.92
C TYR A 48 16.41 79.74 -23.97
N GLU A 49 15.21 80.27 -23.78
CA GLU A 49 13.97 79.51 -23.90
C GLU A 49 13.77 78.98 -25.33
N ALA A 50 14.03 79.80 -26.35
CA ALA A 50 13.98 79.37 -27.74
C ALA A 50 14.98 78.24 -28.05
N TYR A 51 16.21 78.31 -27.53
CA TYR A 51 17.20 77.23 -27.67
C TYR A 51 16.78 75.97 -26.91
N GLY A 52 16.19 76.09 -25.72
CA GLY A 52 15.66 74.96 -24.95
C GLY A 52 14.54 74.22 -25.70
N ARG A 53 13.60 74.95 -26.30
CA ARG A 53 12.53 74.38 -27.13
C ARG A 53 13.07 73.69 -28.38
N LEU A 54 14.02 74.31 -29.08
CA LEU A 54 14.69 73.70 -30.25
C LEU A 54 15.41 72.40 -29.89
N TRP A 55 16.05 72.33 -28.72
CA TRP A 55 16.74 71.14 -28.25
C TRP A 55 15.77 69.99 -27.91
N ALA A 56 14.64 70.31 -27.28
CA ALA A 56 13.59 69.36 -26.96
C ALA A 56 12.84 68.84 -28.21
N ASP A 57 12.61 69.68 -29.21
CA ASP A 57 11.76 69.34 -30.37
C ASP A 57 12.52 68.85 -31.61
N LYS A 58 13.77 69.28 -31.81
CA LYS A 58 14.56 69.00 -33.02
C LYS A 58 16.02 68.62 -32.75
N GLY A 59 16.47 68.71 -31.50
CA GLY A 59 17.85 68.47 -31.09
C GLY A 59 18.11 67.06 -30.54
N ALA A 60 19.16 66.94 -29.72
CA ALA A 60 19.59 65.69 -29.13
C ALA A 60 18.55 65.10 -28.15
N GLY A 61 17.77 65.95 -27.46
CA GLY A 61 16.76 65.50 -26.49
C GLY A 61 15.62 64.69 -27.12
N LYS A 62 15.15 65.07 -28.32
CA LYS A 62 14.13 64.28 -29.04
C LYS A 62 14.66 62.92 -29.48
N LYS A 63 15.88 62.88 -30.04
CA LYS A 63 16.51 61.63 -30.47
C LYS A 63 16.74 60.67 -29.31
N GLN A 64 17.19 61.19 -28.16
CA GLN A 64 17.34 60.40 -26.93
C GLN A 64 16.00 59.82 -26.49
N ARG A 65 14.93 60.64 -26.44
CA ARG A 65 13.59 60.15 -26.08
C ARG A 65 13.06 59.11 -27.07
N GLU A 66 13.29 59.27 -28.36
CA GLU A 66 12.89 58.29 -29.38
C GLU A 66 13.67 56.97 -29.24
N GLU A 67 14.96 57.04 -28.90
CA GLU A 67 15.81 55.88 -28.64
C GLU A 67 15.41 55.16 -27.35
N GLU A 68 15.15 55.90 -26.27
CA GLU A 68 14.60 55.38 -25.01
C GLU A 68 13.27 54.66 -25.25
N LEU A 69 12.33 55.28 -25.97
CA LEU A 69 11.06 54.66 -26.33
C LEU A 69 11.24 53.42 -27.20
N ARG A 70 12.25 53.41 -28.08
CA ARG A 70 12.57 52.25 -28.91
C ARG A 70 13.10 51.10 -28.07
N ILE A 71 14.02 51.39 -27.14
CA ILE A 71 14.59 50.41 -26.21
C ILE A 71 13.50 49.87 -25.29
N GLU A 72 12.67 50.73 -24.71
CA GLU A 72 11.54 50.34 -23.86
C GLU A 72 10.58 49.40 -24.61
N ARG A 73 10.25 49.71 -25.87
CA ARG A 73 9.42 48.82 -26.72
C ARG A 73 10.08 47.48 -27.02
N VAL A 74 11.40 47.39 -27.04
CA VAL A 74 12.12 46.12 -27.20
C VAL A 74 12.05 45.34 -25.90
N ILE A 75 12.35 45.98 -24.77
CA ILE A 75 12.27 45.39 -23.42
C ILE A 75 10.87 44.84 -23.16
N LEU A 76 9.81 45.62 -23.42
CA LEU A 76 8.43 45.18 -23.23
C LEU A 76 8.07 43.98 -24.12
N ARG A 77 8.57 43.94 -25.36
CA ARG A 77 8.35 42.80 -26.25
C ARG A 77 9.08 41.55 -25.78
N GLU A 78 10.32 41.68 -25.30
CA GLU A 78 11.09 40.56 -24.77
C GLU A 78 10.51 40.04 -23.45
N ALA A 79 10.10 40.94 -22.55
CA ALA A 79 9.41 40.59 -21.31
C ALA A 79 8.13 39.81 -21.60
N LYS A 80 7.28 40.31 -22.52
CA LYS A 80 6.05 39.61 -22.92
C LYS A 80 6.34 38.23 -23.51
N LYS A 81 7.33 38.11 -24.40
CA LYS A 81 7.71 36.81 -24.98
C LYS A 81 8.16 35.81 -23.91
N LYS A 82 8.87 36.29 -22.90
CA LYS A 82 9.32 35.45 -21.78
C LYS A 82 8.14 35.00 -20.93
N GLU A 83 7.24 35.93 -20.58
CA GLU A 83 6.03 35.63 -19.83
C GLU A 83 5.15 34.60 -20.57
N ASP A 84 4.90 34.81 -21.87
CA ASP A 84 4.14 33.87 -22.70
C ASP A 84 4.81 32.47 -22.75
N ALA A 85 6.15 32.43 -22.83
CA ALA A 85 6.90 31.17 -22.83
C ALA A 85 6.88 30.45 -21.47
N ASP A 86 6.92 31.20 -20.37
CA ASP A 86 6.83 30.66 -19.02
C ASP A 86 5.41 30.11 -18.76
N ILE A 87 4.36 30.84 -19.16
CA ILE A 87 2.96 30.38 -19.09
C ILE A 87 2.75 29.07 -19.87
N GLU A 88 3.26 28.99 -21.10
CA GLU A 88 3.13 27.77 -21.92
C GLU A 88 3.95 26.60 -21.37
N ARG A 89 5.07 26.87 -20.68
CA ARG A 89 5.81 25.83 -19.96
C ARG A 89 5.01 25.31 -18.77
N GLU A 90 4.52 26.20 -17.91
CA GLU A 90 3.71 25.83 -16.75
C GLU A 90 2.46 25.05 -17.16
N ARG A 91 1.80 25.45 -18.25
CA ARG A 91 0.66 24.73 -18.81
C ARG A 91 1.03 23.31 -19.23
N ARG A 92 2.12 23.13 -19.98
CA ARG A 92 2.59 21.80 -20.42
C ARG A 92 3.00 20.94 -19.24
N ASP A 93 3.72 21.49 -18.28
CA ASP A 93 4.16 20.76 -17.08
C ASP A 93 2.95 20.31 -16.25
N LYS A 94 1.93 21.17 -16.11
CA LYS A 94 0.68 20.83 -15.40
C LYS A 94 -0.11 19.74 -16.12
N GLU A 95 -0.18 19.79 -17.45
CA GLU A 95 -0.85 18.75 -18.25
C GLU A 95 -0.08 17.42 -18.20
N TYR A 96 1.25 17.47 -18.25
CA TYR A 96 2.10 16.30 -18.05
C TYR A 96 1.86 15.67 -16.68
N LEU A 97 1.90 16.45 -15.60
CA LEU A 97 1.62 15.95 -14.25
C LEU A 97 0.24 15.30 -14.15
N ARG A 98 -0.79 15.91 -14.77
CA ARG A 98 -2.15 15.35 -14.79
C ARG A 98 -2.20 14.02 -15.54
N THR A 99 -1.62 13.94 -16.74
CA THR A 99 -1.64 12.73 -17.57
C THR A 99 -0.83 11.60 -16.94
N THR A 100 0.35 11.91 -16.37
CA THR A 100 1.16 10.95 -15.61
C THR A 100 0.42 10.44 -14.38
N ALA A 101 -0.24 11.32 -13.61
CA ALA A 101 -1.03 10.90 -12.44
C ALA A 101 -2.19 9.97 -12.83
N LEU A 102 -2.89 10.25 -13.92
CA LEU A 102 -3.94 9.38 -14.46
C LEU A 102 -3.40 8.02 -14.90
N SER A 103 -2.25 8.01 -15.59
CA SER A 103 -1.59 6.77 -16.02
C SER A 103 -1.18 5.89 -14.83
N ILE A 104 -0.58 6.50 -13.79
CA ILE A 104 -0.20 5.79 -12.56
C ILE A 104 -1.45 5.26 -11.85
N ALA A 105 -2.51 6.05 -11.73
CA ALA A 105 -3.76 5.61 -11.10
C ALA A 105 -4.38 4.40 -11.84
N ALA A 106 -4.39 4.43 -13.18
CA ALA A 106 -4.87 3.32 -14.00
C ALA A 106 -3.99 2.07 -13.83
N SER A 107 -2.66 2.23 -13.83
CA SER A 107 -1.72 1.13 -13.59
C SER A 107 -1.91 0.49 -12.20
N ASN A 108 -2.05 1.31 -11.15
CA ASN A 108 -2.31 0.84 -9.79
C ASN A 108 -3.64 0.10 -9.69
N LYS A 109 -4.68 0.58 -10.37
CA LYS A 109 -5.98 -0.11 -10.42
C LYS A 109 -5.84 -1.50 -11.05
N ASN A 110 -5.18 -1.59 -12.20
CA ASN A 110 -4.95 -2.87 -12.89
C ASN A 110 -4.13 -3.84 -12.02
N LEU A 111 -3.08 -3.36 -11.36
CA LEU A 111 -2.26 -4.16 -10.46
C LEU A 111 -3.07 -4.70 -9.27
N MET A 112 -3.96 -3.88 -8.72
CA MET A 112 -4.84 -4.30 -7.63
C MET A 112 -5.89 -5.32 -8.08
N GLU A 113 -6.45 -5.17 -9.28
CA GLU A 113 -7.37 -6.14 -9.88
C GLU A 113 -6.67 -7.48 -10.16
N GLU A 114 -5.47 -7.46 -10.74
CA GLU A 114 -4.67 -8.67 -10.92
C GLU A 114 -4.34 -9.35 -9.59
N LYS A 115 -3.93 -8.59 -8.57
CA LYS A 115 -3.63 -9.15 -7.25
C LYS A 115 -4.86 -9.81 -6.64
N ARG A 116 -6.04 -9.17 -6.75
CA ARG A 116 -7.31 -9.76 -6.31
C ARG A 116 -7.63 -11.03 -7.07
N ARG A 117 -7.41 -11.06 -8.39
CA ARG A 117 -7.65 -12.25 -9.21
C ARG A 117 -6.74 -13.40 -8.79
N ARG A 118 -5.44 -13.16 -8.64
CA ARG A 118 -4.47 -14.17 -8.19
C ARG A 118 -4.80 -14.71 -6.80
N MET A 119 -5.12 -13.84 -5.84
CA MET A 119 -5.53 -14.26 -4.50
C MET A 119 -6.79 -15.14 -4.53
N LYS A 120 -7.75 -14.82 -5.41
CA LYS A 120 -8.95 -15.65 -5.58
C LYS A 120 -8.62 -17.01 -6.20
N GLU A 121 -7.81 -17.03 -7.25
CA GLU A 121 -7.34 -18.28 -7.89
C GLU A 121 -6.58 -19.17 -6.90
N GLU A 122 -5.69 -18.60 -6.09
CA GLU A 122 -4.97 -19.32 -5.04
C GLU A 122 -5.91 -19.84 -3.95
N HIS A 123 -6.90 -19.04 -3.53
CA HIS A 123 -7.90 -19.45 -2.56
C HIS A 123 -8.78 -20.59 -3.07
N ASP A 124 -9.28 -20.48 -4.31
CA ASP A 124 -10.10 -21.51 -4.95
C ASP A 124 -9.30 -22.81 -5.11
N ALA A 125 -8.03 -22.73 -5.54
CA ALA A 125 -7.13 -23.88 -5.63
C ALA A 125 -6.87 -24.52 -4.25
N SER A 126 -6.64 -23.71 -3.21
CA SER A 126 -6.46 -24.19 -1.85
C SER A 126 -7.70 -24.88 -1.31
N MET A 127 -8.90 -24.35 -1.59
CA MET A 127 -10.16 -24.99 -1.22
C MET A 127 -10.35 -26.33 -1.92
N ILE A 128 -10.08 -26.42 -3.22
CA ILE A 128 -10.16 -27.68 -3.98
C ILE A 128 -9.21 -28.72 -3.36
N TYR A 129 -7.97 -28.33 -3.07
CA TYR A 129 -7.00 -29.21 -2.44
C TYR A 129 -7.42 -29.66 -1.03
N ALA A 130 -7.97 -28.76 -0.22
CA ALA A 130 -8.47 -29.10 1.10
C ALA A 130 -9.67 -30.07 1.04
N MET A 131 -10.56 -29.89 0.06
CA MET A 131 -11.69 -30.77 -0.18
C MET A 131 -11.24 -32.16 -0.65
N SER A 132 -10.29 -32.25 -1.59
CA SER A 132 -9.76 -33.53 -2.04
C SER A 132 -9.05 -34.27 -0.92
N PHE A 133 -8.23 -33.57 -0.12
CA PHE A 133 -7.55 -34.15 1.02
C PHE A 133 -8.51 -34.70 2.09
N ARG A 134 -9.59 -33.97 2.39
CA ARG A 134 -10.64 -34.49 3.28
C ARG A 134 -11.30 -35.73 2.71
N GLY A 135 -11.67 -35.71 1.44
CA GLY A 135 -12.30 -36.86 0.76
C GLY A 135 -11.40 -38.10 0.76
N GLU A 136 -10.12 -37.94 0.42
CA GLU A 136 -9.13 -39.02 0.45
C GLU A 136 -8.92 -39.55 1.88
N GLY A 137 -8.85 -38.66 2.87
CA GLY A 137 -8.76 -39.04 4.28
C GLY A 137 -9.96 -39.84 4.77
N GLU A 138 -11.18 -39.42 4.42
CA GLU A 138 -12.41 -40.14 4.74
C GLU A 138 -12.44 -41.52 4.07
N GLN A 139 -12.04 -41.61 2.79
CA GLN A 139 -11.95 -42.88 2.06
C GLN A 139 -10.93 -43.82 2.69
N TYR A 140 -9.76 -43.31 3.08
CA TYR A 140 -8.72 -44.10 3.75
C TYR A 140 -9.22 -44.67 5.08
N VAL A 141 -9.87 -43.84 5.90
CA VAL A 141 -10.45 -44.28 7.18
C VAL A 141 -11.56 -45.31 6.97
N ALA A 142 -12.43 -45.12 5.96
CA ALA A 142 -13.46 -46.08 5.62
C ALA A 142 -12.87 -47.43 5.17
N ALA A 143 -11.81 -47.40 4.34
CA ALA A 143 -11.11 -48.59 3.89
C ALA A 143 -10.42 -49.33 5.05
N GLU A 144 -9.77 -48.62 5.97
CA GLU A 144 -9.17 -49.24 7.16
C GLU A 144 -10.23 -49.85 8.09
N ARG A 145 -11.38 -49.20 8.28
CA ARG A 145 -12.51 -49.77 9.02
C ARG A 145 -13.03 -51.05 8.36
N ALA A 146 -13.16 -51.06 7.03
CA ALA A 146 -13.58 -52.24 6.28
C ALA A 146 -12.58 -53.40 6.41
N ARG A 147 -11.27 -53.13 6.31
CA ARG A 147 -10.21 -54.13 6.53
C ARG A 147 -10.21 -54.67 7.96
N ALA A 148 -10.41 -53.80 8.95
CA ALA A 148 -10.52 -54.22 10.35
C ALA A 148 -11.76 -55.09 10.58
N ALA A 149 -12.90 -54.75 9.96
CA ALA A 149 -14.11 -55.57 10.02
C ALA A 149 -13.90 -56.94 9.36
N ALA A 150 -13.28 -56.99 8.17
CA ALA A 150 -12.95 -58.23 7.48
C ALA A 150 -12.06 -59.14 8.34
N ARG A 151 -10.98 -58.60 8.92
CA ARG A 151 -10.10 -59.34 9.85
C ARG A 151 -10.86 -59.88 11.06
N ARG A 152 -11.81 -59.13 11.62
CA ARG A 152 -12.65 -59.60 12.74
C ARG A 152 -13.56 -60.74 12.31
N GLU A 153 -14.17 -60.66 11.12
CA GLU A 153 -15.01 -61.74 10.60
C GLU A 153 -14.20 -63.00 10.31
N GLU A 154 -13.01 -62.87 9.72
CA GLU A 154 -12.07 -63.99 9.54
C GLU A 154 -11.68 -64.62 10.87
N ALA A 155 -11.34 -63.80 11.88
CA ALA A 155 -11.01 -64.29 13.21
C ALA A 155 -12.18 -65.02 13.88
N LYS A 156 -13.42 -64.53 13.71
CA LYS A 156 -14.63 -65.22 14.20
C LYS A 156 -14.82 -66.57 13.52
N LYS A 157 -14.69 -66.64 12.18
CA LYS A 157 -14.78 -67.89 11.43
C LYS A 157 -13.73 -68.89 11.88
N HIS A 158 -12.49 -68.44 12.03
CA HIS A 158 -11.39 -69.27 12.54
C HIS A 158 -11.65 -69.77 13.96
N ALA A 159 -12.16 -68.91 14.85
CA ALA A 159 -12.53 -69.31 16.22
C ALA A 159 -13.67 -70.34 16.24
N ALA A 160 -14.67 -70.19 15.38
CA ALA A 160 -15.76 -71.15 15.24
C ALA A 160 -15.24 -72.52 14.75
N PHE A 161 -14.36 -72.51 13.74
CA PHE A 161 -13.72 -73.73 13.24
C PHE A 161 -12.89 -74.45 14.32
N LEU A 162 -12.08 -73.70 15.08
CA LEU A 162 -11.33 -74.27 16.21
C LEU A 162 -12.25 -74.86 17.28
N LYS A 163 -13.37 -74.21 17.57
CA LYS A 163 -14.35 -74.71 18.54
C LYS A 163 -14.96 -76.03 18.07
N GLU A 164 -15.32 -76.13 16.79
CA GLU A 164 -15.82 -77.36 16.18
C GLU A 164 -14.79 -78.50 16.25
N GLN A 165 -13.50 -78.21 15.98
CA GLN A 165 -12.42 -79.19 16.14
C GLN A 165 -12.30 -79.67 17.60
N ILE A 166 -12.31 -78.76 18.57
CA ILE A 166 -12.22 -79.11 20.00
C ILE A 166 -13.43 -79.95 20.43
N GLU A 167 -14.64 -79.60 20.00
CA GLU A 167 -15.85 -80.37 20.30
C GLU A 167 -15.80 -81.75 19.65
N GLY A 168 -15.36 -81.86 18.40
CA GLY A 168 -15.16 -83.13 17.71
C GLY A 168 -14.13 -84.02 18.41
N ASP A 169 -12.99 -83.47 18.81
CA ASP A 169 -11.97 -84.19 19.57
C ASP A 169 -12.47 -84.61 20.95
N ARG A 170 -13.24 -83.75 21.62
CA ARG A 170 -13.87 -84.08 22.92
C ARG A 170 -14.86 -85.23 22.77
N GLN A 171 -15.70 -85.22 21.72
CA GLN A 171 -16.62 -86.32 21.44
C GLN A 171 -15.86 -87.61 21.12
N ARG A 172 -14.80 -87.56 20.30
CA ARG A 172 -13.95 -88.73 20.02
C ARG A 172 -13.28 -89.29 21.28
N ARG A 173 -12.84 -88.43 22.20
CA ARG A 173 -12.25 -88.84 23.49
C ARG A 173 -13.30 -89.37 24.47
N GLN A 174 -14.52 -88.82 24.47
CA GLN A 174 -15.63 -89.28 25.32
C GLN A 174 -16.25 -90.57 24.79
N ALA A 175 -16.25 -90.78 23.48
CA ALA A 175 -16.55 -92.04 22.83
C ALA A 175 -15.42 -93.04 23.15
N VAL A 176 -15.44 -93.59 24.36
CA VAL A 176 -14.71 -94.81 24.71
C VAL A 176 -15.45 -95.98 24.05
N GLU A 177 -15.46 -95.98 22.72
CA GLU A 177 -16.01 -97.05 21.92
C GLU A 177 -14.88 -97.96 21.47
N MET A 178 -15.06 -99.26 21.71
CA MET A 178 -14.19 -100.26 21.12
C MET A 178 -14.27 -100.15 19.60
N SER A 179 -13.10 -100.16 18.93
CA SER A 179 -13.01 -100.20 17.47
C SER A 179 -13.76 -101.42 16.93
N ASP A 180 -14.28 -101.35 15.70
CA ASP A 180 -14.97 -102.49 15.07
C ASP A 180 -14.11 -103.76 15.03
N ALA A 181 -12.78 -103.60 14.89
CA ALA A 181 -11.82 -104.70 14.99
C ALA A 181 -11.80 -105.31 16.42
N GLU A 182 -11.75 -104.47 17.45
CA GLU A 182 -11.77 -104.90 18.86
C GLU A 182 -13.11 -105.54 19.23
N ARG A 183 -14.23 -105.02 18.71
CA ARG A 183 -15.57 -105.61 18.88
C ARG A 183 -15.65 -106.99 18.23
N SER A 184 -15.04 -107.18 17.06
CA SER A 184 -15.03 -108.47 16.38
C SER A 184 -14.19 -109.52 17.11
N VAL A 185 -13.01 -109.16 17.62
CA VAL A 185 -12.14 -110.04 18.42
C VAL A 185 -12.82 -110.42 19.74
N ASN A 186 -13.47 -109.46 20.41
CA ASN A 186 -14.12 -109.69 21.70
C ASN A 186 -15.58 -110.16 21.57
N ARG A 187 -16.07 -110.46 20.37
CA ARG A 187 -17.49 -110.73 20.08
C ARG A 187 -18.08 -111.86 20.93
N GLU A 188 -17.34 -112.96 21.07
CA GLU A 188 -17.80 -114.12 21.85
C GLU A 188 -17.86 -113.82 23.35
N VAL A 189 -16.90 -113.04 23.87
CA VAL A 189 -16.87 -112.63 25.28
C VAL A 189 -18.00 -111.64 25.57
N LEU A 190 -18.20 -110.66 24.69
CA LEU A 190 -19.32 -109.70 24.79
C LEU A 190 -20.68 -110.39 24.72
N ARG A 191 -20.83 -111.44 23.90
CA ARG A 191 -22.08 -112.24 23.84
C ARG A 191 -22.34 -112.96 25.17
N LYS A 192 -21.32 -113.62 25.74
CA LYS A 192 -21.42 -114.29 27.05
C LYS A 192 -21.78 -113.32 28.17
N VAL A 193 -21.16 -112.13 28.19
CA VAL A 193 -21.49 -111.07 29.17
C VAL A 193 -22.92 -110.58 29.01
N LYS A 194 -23.48 -110.55 27.80
CA LYS A 194 -24.88 -110.15 27.58
C LYS A 194 -25.90 -111.21 28.01
N GLU A 195 -25.55 -112.48 27.90
CA GLU A 195 -26.44 -113.63 28.19
C GLU A 195 -26.42 -114.05 29.67
N ASP A 196 -25.37 -113.71 30.43
CA ASP A 196 -25.21 -114.09 31.85
C ASP A 196 -25.33 -112.86 32.79
N PRO A 197 -26.47 -112.68 33.47
CA PRO A 197 -26.72 -111.55 34.38
C PRO A 197 -25.81 -111.54 35.61
N GLU A 198 -25.36 -112.70 36.09
CA GLU A 198 -24.47 -112.77 37.26
C GLU A 198 -23.07 -112.27 36.93
N MET A 199 -22.58 -112.59 35.72
CA MET A 199 -21.29 -112.14 35.24
C MET A 199 -21.26 -110.60 35.12
N VAL A 200 -22.35 -109.97 34.63
CA VAL A 200 -22.49 -108.51 34.59
C VAL A 200 -22.41 -107.90 35.99
N SER A 201 -23.11 -108.47 36.96
CA SER A 201 -23.11 -107.99 38.35
C SER A 201 -21.71 -108.08 38.98
N ARG A 202 -20.97 -109.17 38.77
CA ARG A 202 -19.57 -109.31 39.26
C ARG A 202 -18.61 -108.32 38.61
N ILE A 203 -18.77 -108.05 37.32
CA ILE A 203 -17.96 -107.07 36.58
C ILE A 203 -18.27 -105.65 37.07
N GLN A 204 -19.55 -105.29 37.22
CA GLN A 204 -19.98 -104.01 37.78
C GLN A 204 -19.45 -103.82 39.20
N ALA A 205 -19.58 -104.83 40.06
CA ALA A 205 -19.04 -104.79 41.43
C ALA A 205 -17.52 -104.60 41.47
N ARG A 206 -16.77 -105.18 40.52
CA ARG A 206 -15.32 -104.94 40.39
C ARG A 206 -14.96 -103.56 39.83
N LEU A 207 -15.78 -103.02 38.93
CA LEU A 207 -15.61 -101.69 38.34
C LEU A 207 -15.93 -100.57 39.32
N THR A 208 -16.90 -100.79 40.22
CA THR A 208 -17.26 -99.86 41.31
C THR A 208 -16.45 -100.07 42.58
N TYR A 209 -15.70 -101.17 42.70
CA TYR A 209 -14.75 -101.36 43.81
C TYR A 209 -13.61 -100.36 43.67
N GLU A 210 -13.75 -99.22 44.34
CA GLU A 210 -12.68 -98.23 44.45
C GLU A 210 -11.42 -98.91 44.98
N ARG A 211 -10.43 -99.04 44.11
CA ARG A 211 -9.08 -99.41 44.49
C ARG A 211 -8.63 -98.37 45.53
N PRO A 212 -8.25 -98.75 46.77
CA PRO A 212 -7.79 -97.77 47.75
C PRO A 212 -6.64 -96.98 47.12
N ALA A 213 -6.80 -95.65 47.09
CA ALA A 213 -5.86 -94.74 46.48
C ALA A 213 -4.45 -95.02 47.03
N ALA A 214 -3.52 -95.37 46.15
CA ALA A 214 -2.11 -95.38 46.48
C ALA A 214 -1.75 -94.02 47.12
N GLN A 215 -1.09 -94.08 48.27
CA GLN A 215 -0.66 -92.92 49.06
C GLN A 215 -0.07 -91.83 48.16
N LYS A 216 -0.61 -90.62 48.27
CA LYS A 216 0.01 -89.40 47.73
C LYS A 216 1.37 -89.22 48.39
N VAL A 217 2.46 -89.52 47.68
CA VAL A 217 3.78 -88.98 48.03
C VAL A 217 3.78 -87.53 47.54
N SER A 218 3.65 -86.61 48.48
CA SER A 218 3.82 -85.18 48.28
C SER A 218 5.29 -84.89 47.96
N ASN A 219 5.66 -84.85 46.68
CA ASN A 219 6.87 -84.16 46.26
C ASN A 219 6.53 -82.69 46.01
N ILE A 220 6.67 -81.92 47.10
CA ILE A 220 7.03 -80.51 47.06
C ILE A 220 8.46 -80.47 46.51
N PHE A 221 8.70 -79.77 45.40
CA PHE A 221 9.82 -78.82 45.19
C PHE A 221 9.99 -78.46 43.69
N LEU A 222 9.99 -77.13 43.48
CA LEU A 222 10.42 -76.31 42.32
C LEU A 222 9.52 -76.28 41.07
#